data_AF-A0A016WZJ1-F1
#
_entry.id   AF-A0A016WZJ1-F1
#
_cell.length_a   1.000
_cell.length_b   1.000
_cell.length_c   1.000
_cell.angle_alpha   90.00
_cell.angle_beta   90.00
_cell.angle_gamma   90.00
#
_symmetry.space_group_name_H-M   'P 1'
#
loop_
_entity.id
_entity.type
_entity.pdbx_description
1 polymer ?
#
loop_
_entity_poly.entity_id
_entity_poly.type
_entity_poly.pdbx_seq_one_letter_code
_entity_poly.pdbx_strand_id
1 'polypeptide(L)'
;MTGPYDDCNLYTTTNEVFQNESIKLATKKYSNESDPTRLKQLAEKDYNEAARDFFIKTIKKARDLRPHAKWGFYGFPYCNYDAGSKGEYRCKDNYQEWNDRMMFIFNESRALYPSIYLGFNASSEQRFRYVQSCFGPLSVMSVRLLDL
;
A
#
# COMPACT_ATOMS: atom_id res chain seq x y z
N MET A 1 7.19 -8.71 3.87
CA MET A 1 6.30 -7.54 3.72
C MET A 1 4.96 -7.89 4.34
N THR A 2 4.69 -7.42 5.54
CA THR A 2 3.49 -7.79 6.32
C THR A 2 2.42 -6.71 6.33
N GLY A 3 2.77 -5.47 5.96
CA GLY A 3 1.86 -4.35 6.03
C GLY A 3 2.48 -3.03 5.56
N PRO A 4 1.90 -1.89 5.96
CA PRO A 4 2.48 -0.57 5.71
C PRO A 4 3.90 -0.39 6.26
N TYR A 5 4.31 -1.16 7.28
CA TYR A 5 5.66 -1.10 7.87
C TYR A 5 6.78 -1.47 6.88
N ASP A 6 6.50 -2.42 5.98
CA ASP A 6 7.46 -3.00 5.03
C ASP A 6 7.31 -2.44 3.61
N ASP A 7 6.59 -1.32 3.45
CA ASP A 7 6.23 -0.62 2.20
C ASP A 7 6.88 -1.20 0.92
N CYS A 8 6.05 -1.71 0.00
CA CYS A 8 6.50 -2.24 -1.28
C CYS A 8 7.24 -1.23 -2.16
N ASN A 9 7.15 0.07 -1.85
CA ASN A 9 7.85 1.09 -2.58
C ASN A 9 9.35 1.09 -2.23
N LEU A 10 10.13 0.38 -3.05
CA LEU A 10 11.58 0.17 -2.90
C LEU A 10 12.45 1.44 -2.99
N TYR A 11 11.86 2.64 -3.08
CA TYR A 11 12.57 3.86 -3.50
C TYR A 11 12.88 4.88 -2.40
N THR A 12 12.64 4.62 -1.12
CA THR A 12 12.89 5.67 -0.13
C THR A 12 13.51 5.24 1.18
N THR A 13 14.65 5.87 1.46
CA THR A 13 15.27 6.06 2.79
C THR A 13 14.32 6.69 3.82
N THR A 14 13.17 7.24 3.42
CA THR A 14 12.17 7.82 4.34
C THR A 14 11.44 6.78 5.20
N ASN A 15 11.38 5.51 4.77
CA ASN A 15 10.75 4.47 5.58
C ASN A 15 11.60 4.06 6.79
N GLU A 16 12.92 4.26 6.71
CA GLU A 16 13.83 3.94 7.83
C GLU A 16 13.52 4.79 9.07
N VAL A 17 13.08 6.04 8.90
CA VAL A 17 12.70 6.91 10.03
C VAL A 17 11.51 6.30 10.77
N PHE A 18 10.47 5.88 10.06
CA PHE A 18 9.28 5.28 10.68
C PHE A 18 9.62 3.94 11.36
N GLN A 19 10.46 3.11 10.74
CA GLN A 19 10.91 1.84 11.32
C GLN A 19 11.74 2.07 12.58
N ASN A 20 12.71 2.99 12.52
CA ASN A 20 13.58 3.32 13.66
C ASN A 20 12.79 3.93 14.82
N GLU A 21 11.87 4.85 14.56
CA GLU A 21 11.01 5.42 15.60
C GLU A 21 10.04 4.37 16.17
N SER A 22 9.52 3.47 15.34
CA SER A 22 8.68 2.35 15.81
C SER A 22 9.47 1.42 16.74
N ILE A 23 10.72 1.10 16.40
CA ILE A 23 11.59 0.29 17.26
C ILE A 23 11.88 1.03 18.58
N LYS A 24 12.21 2.33 18.55
CA LYS A 24 12.42 3.13 19.77
C LYS A 24 11.17 3.15 20.66
N LEU A 25 9.98 3.27 20.07
CA LEU A 25 8.71 3.21 20.79
C LEU A 25 8.49 1.81 21.38
N ALA A 26 8.76 0.75 20.62
CA ALA A 26 8.66 -0.62 21.09
C ALA A 26 9.62 -0.90 22.24
N THR A 27 10.87 -0.46 22.19
CA THR A 27 11.84 -0.61 23.30
C THR A 27 11.34 0.05 24.58
N LYS A 28 10.69 1.21 24.49
CA LYS A 28 10.10 1.88 25.67
C LYS A 28 8.85 1.16 26.18
N LYS A 29 7.98 0.70 25.28
CA LYS A 29 6.70 0.06 25.60
C LYS A 29 6.87 -1.36 26.14
N TYR A 30 7.81 -2.11 25.58
CA TYR A 30 8.12 -3.50 25.92
C TYR A 30 9.46 -3.56 26.67
N SER A 31 9.54 -2.86 27.80
CA SER A 31 10.79 -2.68 28.57
C SER A 31 11.44 -3.97 29.08
N ASN A 32 10.69 -5.06 29.12
CA ASN A 32 11.17 -6.39 29.54
C ASN A 32 11.73 -7.21 28.38
N GLU A 33 11.55 -6.75 27.13
CA GLU A 33 12.08 -7.41 25.94
C GLU A 33 13.46 -6.83 25.59
N SER A 34 14.44 -7.71 25.44
CA SER A 34 15.82 -7.34 25.13
C SER A 34 16.31 -7.93 23.80
N ASP A 35 15.61 -8.90 23.21
CA ASP A 35 15.95 -9.42 21.89
C ASP A 35 15.61 -8.37 20.80
N PRO A 36 16.62 -7.86 20.07
CA PRO A 36 16.39 -6.90 18.99
C PRO A 36 15.46 -7.42 17.90
N THR A 37 15.49 -8.72 17.61
CA THR A 37 14.61 -9.33 16.60
C THR A 37 13.17 -9.27 17.05
N ARG A 38 12.91 -9.60 18.31
CA ARG A 38 11.58 -9.55 18.89
C ARG A 38 11.05 -8.13 19.02
N LEU A 39 11.90 -7.17 19.42
CA LEU A 39 11.55 -5.74 19.44
C LEU A 39 11.14 -5.24 18.05
N LYS A 40 11.85 -5.63 16.99
CA LYS A 40 11.50 -5.27 15.61
C LYS A 40 10.13 -5.84 15.21
N GLN A 41 9.84 -7.10 15.52
CA GLN A 41 8.53 -7.71 15.25
C GLN A 41 7.39 -7.00 16.00
N LEU A 42 7.62 -6.61 17.26
CA LEU A 42 6.65 -5.86 18.05
C LEU A 42 6.42 -4.46 17.49
N ALA A 43 7.48 -3.77 17.07
CA ALA A 43 7.41 -2.48 16.40
C ALA A 43 6.61 -2.55 15.10
N GLU A 44 6.88 -3.56 14.27
CA GLU A 44 6.17 -3.83 13.02
C GLU A 44 4.67 -4.09 13.25
N LYS A 45 4.35 -4.93 14.25
CA LYS A 45 2.96 -5.21 14.64
C LYS A 45 2.25 -3.93 15.08
N ASP A 46 2.82 -3.20 16.03
CA ASP A 46 2.22 -1.98 16.58
C ASP A 46 2.02 -0.91 15.49
N TYR A 47 2.99 -0.74 14.59
CA TYR A 47 2.90 0.18 13.47
C TYR A 47 1.80 -0.21 12.49
N ASN A 48 1.75 -1.48 12.08
CA ASN A 48 0.74 -1.97 11.14
C ASN A 48 -0.67 -1.84 11.71
N GLU A 49 -0.87 -2.13 13.00
CA GLU A 49 -2.15 -1.94 13.70
C GLU A 49 -2.57 -0.46 13.73
N ALA A 50 -1.66 0.42 14.13
CA ALA A 50 -1.92 1.86 14.18
C ALA A 50 -2.20 2.45 12.78
N ALA A 51 -1.42 2.05 11.78
CA ALA A 51 -1.61 2.48 10.40
C ALA A 51 -2.99 2.03 9.87
N ARG A 52 -3.35 0.76 10.08
CA ARG A 52 -4.66 0.23 9.69
C ARG A 52 -5.79 1.02 10.30
N ASP A 53 -5.72 1.30 11.60
CA ASP A 53 -6.73 2.09 12.32
C ASP A 53 -6.84 3.51 11.75
N PHE A 54 -5.70 4.17 11.50
CA PHE A 54 -5.65 5.52 10.93
C PHE A 54 -6.29 5.59 9.54
N PHE A 55 -5.92 4.70 8.62
CA PHE A 55 -6.49 4.65 7.27
C PHE A 55 -8.01 4.44 7.31
N ILE A 56 -8.48 3.45 8.08
CA ILE A 56 -9.91 3.11 8.18
C ILE A 56 -10.71 4.26 8.79
N LYS A 57 -10.27 4.82 9.92
CA LYS A 57 -10.98 5.92 10.59
C LYS A 57 -11.05 7.15 9.70
N THR A 58 -9.97 7.47 8.99
CA THR A 58 -9.90 8.63 8.09
C THR A 58 -10.91 8.50 6.94
N ILE A 59 -10.91 7.38 6.22
CA ILE A 59 -11.80 7.22 5.06
C ILE A 59 -13.26 7.06 5.48
N LYS A 60 -13.54 6.40 6.61
CA LYS A 60 -14.89 6.35 7.19
C LYS A 60 -15.39 7.74 7.50
N LYS A 61 -14.59 8.55 8.20
CA LYS A 61 -14.96 9.93 8.52
C LYS A 61 -15.20 10.76 7.26
N ALA A 62 -14.38 10.59 6.23
CA ALA A 62 -14.55 11.28 4.94
C ALA A 62 -15.87 10.89 4.26
N ARG A 63 -16.21 9.59 4.26
CA ARG A 63 -17.48 9.05 3.75
C ARG A 63 -18.68 9.56 4.53
N ASP A 64 -18.62 9.60 5.85
CA ASP A 64 -19.70 10.10 6.70
C ASP A 64 -19.98 11.59 6.40
N LEU A 65 -18.93 12.38 6.23
CA LEU A 65 -19.04 13.81 5.94
C LEU A 65 -19.52 14.09 4.51
N ARG A 66 -19.18 13.22 3.54
CA ARG A 66 -19.51 13.38 2.12
C ARG A 66 -19.96 12.03 1.54
N PRO A 67 -21.18 11.59 1.82
CA PRO A 67 -21.66 10.24 1.51
C PRO A 67 -21.97 9.99 0.03
N HIS A 68 -21.80 10.97 -0.86
CA HIS A 68 -21.93 10.78 -2.30
C HIS A 68 -20.60 10.93 -3.05
N ALA A 69 -19.54 11.33 -2.37
CA ALA A 69 -18.22 11.38 -2.96
C ALA A 69 -17.62 9.98 -3.12
N LYS A 70 -16.77 9.84 -4.15
CA LYS A 70 -15.99 8.64 -4.41
C LYS A 70 -14.67 8.76 -3.67
N TRP A 71 -14.62 8.22 -2.47
CA TRP A 71 -13.42 8.27 -1.62
C TRP A 71 -12.48 7.10 -1.90
N GLY A 72 -11.18 7.37 -1.85
CA GLY A 72 -10.13 6.38 -1.97
C GLY A 72 -8.79 7.04 -1.70
N PHE A 73 -7.74 6.24 -1.51
CA PHE A 73 -6.39 6.77 -1.30
C PHE A 73 -5.63 6.80 -2.63
N TYR A 74 -4.99 7.93 -2.91
CA TYR A 74 -4.07 8.06 -4.03
C TYR A 74 -2.91 7.07 -3.91
N GLY A 75 -2.48 6.51 -5.04
CA GLY A 75 -1.40 5.54 -5.15
C GLY A 75 -1.86 4.08 -5.03
N PHE A 76 -3.09 3.82 -4.60
CA PHE A 76 -3.60 2.47 -4.40
C PHE A 76 -4.52 1.99 -5.54
N PRO A 77 -4.40 0.73 -5.99
CA PRO A 77 -3.40 -0.28 -5.61
C PRO A 77 -2.00 0.04 -6.16
N TYR A 78 -0.97 -0.50 -5.51
CA TYR A 78 0.40 -0.33 -5.97
C TYR A 78 0.77 -1.31 -7.09
N CYS A 79 1.65 -0.84 -7.96
CA CYS A 79 2.35 -1.64 -8.95
C CYS A 79 3.84 -1.26 -8.92
N ASN A 80 4.71 -2.15 -9.40
CA ASN A 80 6.13 -1.84 -9.53
C ASN A 80 6.35 -0.81 -10.65
N TYR A 81 7.17 0.21 -10.40
CA TYR A 81 7.47 1.28 -11.36
C TYR A 81 8.16 0.78 -12.65
N ASP A 82 8.79 -0.38 -12.61
CA ASP A 82 9.43 -1.02 -13.76
C ASP A 82 8.52 -2.02 -14.51
N ALA A 83 7.21 -2.04 -14.22
CA ALA A 83 6.27 -2.95 -14.88
C ALA A 83 6.23 -2.73 -16.41
N GLY A 84 6.19 -3.83 -17.16
CA GLY A 84 6.18 -3.81 -18.63
C GLY A 84 7.54 -3.56 -19.29
N SER A 85 8.60 -3.32 -18.50
CA SER A 85 9.96 -3.11 -19.02
C SER A 85 10.54 -4.34 -19.70
N LYS A 86 10.15 -5.57 -19.30
CA LYS A 86 10.61 -6.84 -19.89
C LYS A 86 9.48 -7.59 -20.62
N GLY A 87 8.43 -6.87 -21.05
CA GLY A 87 7.32 -7.44 -21.81
C GLY A 87 6.15 -7.93 -20.97
N GLU A 88 6.13 -7.65 -19.66
CA GLU A 88 5.05 -8.05 -18.75
C GLU A 88 3.79 -7.18 -18.92
N TYR A 89 2.62 -7.75 -18.62
CA TYR A 89 1.32 -7.03 -18.61
C TYR A 89 0.67 -7.02 -17.22
N ARG A 90 1.43 -7.37 -16.18
CA ARG A 90 0.98 -7.41 -14.79
C ARG A 90 2.10 -6.96 -13.85
N CYS A 91 1.71 -6.47 -12.69
CA CYS A 91 2.64 -6.17 -11.60
C CYS A 91 3.32 -7.45 -11.09
N LYS A 92 4.51 -7.30 -10.51
CA LYS A 92 5.21 -8.39 -9.83
C LYS A 92 4.37 -8.96 -8.69
N ASP A 93 4.51 -10.26 -8.44
CA ASP A 93 3.68 -10.99 -7.48
C ASP A 93 3.78 -10.42 -6.05
N ASN A 94 4.96 -9.96 -5.62
CA ASN A 94 5.13 -9.35 -4.30
C ASN A 94 4.29 -8.07 -4.10
N TYR A 95 4.02 -7.30 -5.18
CA TYR A 95 3.12 -6.14 -5.12
C TYR A 95 1.66 -6.59 -5.05
N GLN A 96 1.30 -7.67 -5.75
CA GLN A 96 -0.06 -8.23 -5.68
C GLN A 96 -0.35 -8.76 -4.26
N GLU A 97 0.56 -9.55 -3.69
CA GLU A 97 0.41 -10.04 -2.31
C GLU A 97 0.35 -8.92 -1.28
N TRP A 98 1.08 -7.82 -1.50
CA TRP A 98 1.00 -6.67 -0.62
C TRP A 98 -0.34 -5.94 -0.74
N ASN A 99 -0.86 -5.79 -1.97
CA ASN A 99 -2.20 -5.27 -2.19
C ASN A 99 -3.27 -6.15 -1.51
N ASP A 100 -3.11 -7.48 -1.53
CA ASP A 100 -4.00 -8.40 -0.81
C ASP A 100 -3.96 -8.17 0.71
N ARG A 101 -2.78 -7.88 1.26
CA ARG A 101 -2.65 -7.48 2.69
C ARG A 101 -3.26 -6.11 2.97
N MET A 102 -3.38 -5.23 1.97
CA MET A 102 -4.02 -3.91 2.06
C MET A 102 -5.53 -3.92 1.79
N MET A 103 -6.18 -5.09 1.69
CA MET A 103 -7.63 -5.20 1.48
C MET A 103 -8.49 -4.39 2.44
N PHE A 104 -8.00 -4.10 3.65
CA PHE A 104 -8.70 -3.22 4.59
C PHE A 104 -8.88 -1.77 4.09
N ILE A 105 -8.00 -1.27 3.21
CA ILE A 105 -8.14 0.05 2.58
C ILE A 105 -9.20 -0.01 1.48
N PHE A 106 -9.10 -1.04 0.62
CA PHE A 106 -9.98 -1.20 -0.53
C PHE A 106 -11.43 -1.45 -0.11
N ASN A 107 -11.65 -2.26 0.93
CA ASN A 107 -12.98 -2.53 1.49
C ASN A 107 -13.71 -1.28 2.01
N GLU A 108 -12.96 -0.25 2.39
CA GLU A 108 -13.55 1.01 2.89
C GLU A 108 -13.59 2.11 1.83
N SER A 109 -13.01 1.85 0.65
CA SER A 109 -12.94 2.78 -0.48
C SER A 109 -14.16 2.65 -1.39
N ARG A 110 -14.43 3.70 -2.16
CA ARG A 110 -15.49 3.80 -3.18
C ARG A 110 -14.96 4.08 -4.58
N ALA A 111 -13.65 4.28 -4.70
CA ALA A 111 -12.91 4.39 -5.95
C ALA A 111 -11.43 4.05 -5.69
N LEU A 112 -10.73 3.70 -6.76
CA LEU A 112 -9.31 3.36 -6.76
C LEU A 112 -8.55 4.40 -7.57
N TYR A 113 -7.36 4.77 -7.11
CA TYR A 113 -6.57 5.88 -7.66
C TYR A 113 -5.10 5.47 -7.84
N PRO A 114 -4.80 4.47 -8.69
CA PRO A 114 -3.43 4.02 -8.93
C PRO A 114 -2.59 5.14 -9.56
N SER A 115 -1.30 5.16 -9.25
CA SER A 115 -0.35 6.08 -9.87
C SER A 115 0.12 5.56 -11.23
N ILE A 116 -0.12 6.31 -12.30
CA ILE A 116 0.21 5.94 -13.69
C ILE A 116 1.08 6.98 -14.40
N TYR A 117 1.96 7.66 -13.66
CA TYR A 117 2.86 8.65 -14.25
C TYR A 117 3.83 8.03 -15.25
N LEU A 118 4.04 8.72 -16.38
CA LEU A 118 4.88 8.26 -17.51
C LEU A 118 6.17 9.10 -17.65
N GLY A 119 6.67 9.62 -16.53
CA GLY A 119 7.85 10.51 -16.48
C GLY A 119 9.20 9.82 -16.71
N PHE A 120 9.22 8.55 -17.12
CA PHE A 120 10.42 7.75 -17.33
C PHE A 120 10.75 7.59 -18.82
N ASN A 121 12.02 7.33 -19.11
CA ASN A 121 12.49 7.08 -20.48
C ASN A 121 12.08 5.66 -20.90
N ALA A 122 11.13 5.55 -21.84
CA ALA A 122 10.56 4.28 -22.31
C ALA A 122 9.85 4.46 -23.65
N SER A 123 9.79 3.39 -24.45
CA SER A 123 9.02 3.36 -25.69
C SER A 123 7.51 3.48 -25.43
N SER A 124 6.74 3.84 -26.45
CA SER A 124 5.27 3.86 -26.37
C SER A 124 4.69 2.50 -25.96
N GLU A 125 5.32 1.42 -26.41
CA GLU A 125 4.90 0.06 -26.10
C GLU A 125 5.16 -0.30 -24.62
N GLN A 126 6.31 0.10 -24.07
CA GLN A 126 6.60 -0.08 -22.65
C GLN A 126 5.66 0.75 -21.77
N ARG A 127 5.35 1.99 -22.17
CA ARG A 127 4.36 2.84 -21.47
C ARG A 127 2.97 2.21 -21.50
N PHE A 128 2.56 1.67 -22.65
CA PHE A 128 1.30 0.94 -22.78
C PHE A 128 1.24 -0.26 -21.82
N ARG A 129 2.27 -1.10 -21.80
CA ARG A 129 2.37 -2.24 -20.87
C ARG A 129 2.37 -1.83 -19.40
N TYR A 130 3.07 -0.75 -19.05
CA TYR A 130 3.07 -0.21 -17.69
C TYR A 130 1.65 0.15 -17.25
N VAL A 131 0.93 0.92 -18.07
CA VAL A 131 -0.46 1.31 -17.80
C VAL A 131 -1.34 0.06 -17.65
N GLN A 132 -1.28 -0.89 -18.58
CA GLN A 132 -2.03 -2.15 -18.50
C GLN A 132 -1.75 -2.92 -17.20
N SER A 133 -0.48 -2.97 -16.78
CA SER A 133 -0.06 -3.66 -15.56
C SER A 133 -0.70 -3.03 -14.31
N CYS A 134 -0.80 -1.70 -14.24
CA CYS A 134 -1.47 -0.99 -13.13
C CYS A 134 -2.98 -1.26 -13.09
N PHE A 135 -3.62 -1.50 -14.24
CA PHE A 135 -5.06 -1.80 -14.31
C PHE A 135 -5.39 -3.29 -14.04
N GLY A 136 -4.45 -4.20 -14.20
CA GLY A 136 -4.62 -5.64 -13.89
C GLY A 136 -5.19 -5.90 -12.48
N PRO A 137 -4.58 -5.37 -11.41
CA PRO A 137 -5.09 -5.49 -10.04
C PRO A 137 -6.50 -4.91 -9.84
N LEU A 138 -6.87 -3.87 -10.60
CA LEU A 138 -8.19 -3.24 -10.50
C LEU A 138 -9.31 -4.19 -10.90
N SER A 139 -9.09 -5.06 -11.90
CA SER A 139 -10.06 -6.06 -12.36
C SER A 139 -10.49 -7.03 -11.25
N VAL A 140 -9.56 -7.42 -10.37
CA VAL A 140 -9.80 -8.35 -9.26
C VAL A 140 -10.48 -7.64 -8.09
N MET A 141 -10.16 -6.37 -7.88
CA MET A 141 -10.69 -5.56 -6.77
C MET A 141 -12.03 -4.89 -7.09
N SER A 142 -12.33 -4.64 -8.36
CA SER A 142 -13.54 -3.93 -8.83
C SER A 142 -14.82 -4.74 -8.60
N VAL A 143 -14.73 -6.07 -8.50
CA VAL A 143 -15.90 -6.94 -8.25
C VAL A 143 -16.60 -6.59 -6.93
N ARG A 144 -15.93 -5.93 -5.97
CA ARG A 144 -16.53 -5.54 -4.67
C ARG A 144 -16.91 -4.07 -4.55
N LEU A 145 -16.51 -3.21 -5.49
CA LEU A 145 -16.86 -1.79 -5.49
C LEU A 145 -18.27 -1.52 -6.06
N LEU A 146 -18.84 -2.52 -6.73
CA LEU A 146 -20.18 -2.46 -7.32
C LEU A 146 -21.29 -2.89 -6.33
N ASP A 147 -20.92 -3.44 -5.17
CA ASP A 147 -21.86 -3.91 -4.14
C ASP A 147 -22.03 -2.91 -2.96
N LEU A 148 -21.51 -1.68 -3.08
CA LEU A 148 -21.56 -0.59 -2.06
C LEU A 148 -22.11 0.72 -2.62
#